data_AF-A0A5E4LFG2-F1
#
_entry.id   AF-A0A5E4LFG2-F1
#
_cell.length_a   1.000
_cell.length_b   1.000
_cell.length_c   1.000
_cell.angle_alpha   90.00
_cell.angle_beta   90.00
_cell.angle_gamma   90.00
#
_symmetry.space_group_name_H-M   'P 1'
#
loop_
_entity.id
_entity.type
_entity.pdbx_description
1 polymer ?
#
loop_
_entity_poly.entity_id
_entity_poly.type
_entity_poly.pdbx_seq_one_letter_code
_entity_poly.pdbx_strand_id
1 'polypeptide(L)'
;MQPQLQFSMSQRQQLSMQIEELKLAETELGKSEKGVYRIIGPILIETSKTEATADLKEKRDLFEMRVGVLAKQEEKLRPKLDELRAKLEKALRENRVSK
;
A
#
# COMPACT_ATOMS: atom_id res chain seq x y z
N MET A 1 8.87 -14.16 9.87
CA MET A 1 9.49 -13.16 8.96
C MET A 1 8.95 -13.27 7.53
N GLN A 2 9.02 -14.43 6.87
CA GLN A 2 8.50 -14.58 5.49
C GLN A 2 6.97 -14.34 5.35
N PRO A 3 6.09 -14.88 6.21
CA PRO A 3 4.64 -14.60 6.10
C PRO A 3 4.32 -13.11 6.29
N GLN A 4 5.06 -12.44 7.18
CA GLN A 4 4.87 -11.03 7.45
C GLN A 4 5.31 -10.13 6.28
N LEU A 5 6.39 -10.52 5.58
CA LEU A 5 6.81 -9.85 4.35
C LEU A 5 5.75 -9.98 3.25
N GLN A 6 5.23 -11.19 3.04
CA GLN A 6 4.19 -11.45 2.04
C GLN A 6 2.91 -10.65 2.33
N PHE A 7 2.49 -10.60 3.60
CA PHE A 7 1.35 -9.78 4.03
C PHE A 7 1.58 -8.28 3.76
N SER A 8 2.76 -7.75 4.13
CA SER A 8 3.13 -6.35 3.88
C SER A 8 3.15 -6.01 2.39
N MET A 9 3.63 -6.91 1.53
CA MET A 9 3.64 -6.72 0.08
C MET A 9 2.22 -6.67 -0.50
N SER A 10 1.34 -7.58 -0.07
CA SER A 10 -0.06 -7.60 -0.49
C SER A 10 -0.80 -6.33 -0.06
N GLN A 11 -0.60 -5.88 1.19
CA GLN A 11 -1.16 -4.62 1.68
C GLN A 11 -0.67 -3.41 0.88
N ARG A 12 0.63 -3.36 0.54
CA ARG A 12 1.19 -2.29 -0.28
C ARG A 12 0.55 -2.27 -1.68
N GLN A 13 0.42 -3.44 -2.32
CA GLN A 13 -0.21 -3.55 -3.64
C GLN A 13 -1.67 -3.07 -3.62
N GLN A 14 -2.43 -3.44 -2.59
CA GLN A 14 -3.80 -2.98 -2.42
C GLN A 14 -3.88 -1.45 -2.29
N LEU A 15 -3.02 -0.84 -1.49
CA LEU A 15 -2.96 0.61 -1.34
C LEU A 15 -2.55 1.31 -2.64
N SER A 16 -1.60 0.74 -3.39
CA SER A 16 -1.18 1.29 -4.69
C SER A 16 -2.35 1.33 -5.70
N MET A 17 -3.19 0.30 -5.74
CA MET A 17 -4.40 0.32 -6.59
C MET A 17 -5.37 1.41 -6.15
N GLN A 18 -5.61 1.56 -4.85
CA GLN A 18 -6.48 2.61 -4.32
C GLN A 18 -5.95 4.02 -4.59
N ILE A 19 -4.63 4.21 -4.57
CA ILE A 19 -4.00 5.49 -4.93
C ILE A 19 -4.28 5.86 -6.38
N GLU A 20 -4.19 4.91 -7.31
CA GLU A 20 -4.49 5.17 -8.72
C GLU A 20 -5.98 5.49 -8.95
N GLU A 21 -6.88 4.80 -8.25
CA GLU A 21 -8.31 5.16 -8.24
C GLU A 21 -8.55 6.58 -7.72
N LEU A 22 -7.85 6.99 -6.65
CA LEU A 22 -7.96 8.34 -6.10
C LEU A 22 -7.44 9.41 -7.08
N LYS A 23 -6.31 9.16 -7.74
CA LYS A 23 -5.78 10.08 -8.77
C LYS A 23 -6.73 10.24 -9.95
N LEU A 24 -7.36 9.15 -10.37
CA LEU A 24 -8.39 9.19 -11.41
C LEU A 24 -9.60 10.01 -10.94
N ALA A 25 -10.07 9.79 -9.70
CA ALA A 25 -11.17 10.56 -9.13
C ALA A 25 -10.85 12.05 -9.03
N GLU A 26 -9.63 12.44 -8.60
CA GLU A 26 -9.17 13.83 -8.58
C GLU A 26 -9.19 14.44 -10.00
N THR A 27 -8.72 13.68 -11.00
CA THR A 27 -8.69 14.11 -12.40
C THR A 27 -10.09 14.36 -12.94
N GLU A 28 -11.03 13.44 -12.72
CA GLU A 28 -12.40 13.57 -13.22
C GLU A 28 -13.20 14.63 -12.46
N LEU A 29 -13.00 14.75 -11.15
CA LEU A 29 -13.58 15.83 -10.34
C LEU A 29 -13.09 17.20 -10.86
N GLY A 30 -11.81 17.31 -11.20
CA GLY A 30 -11.21 18.51 -11.79
C GLY A 30 -11.92 18.99 -13.06
N LYS A 31 -12.40 18.06 -13.89
CA LYS A 31 -13.13 18.35 -15.15
C LYS A 31 -14.63 18.58 -14.95
N SER A 32 -15.20 18.16 -13.83
CA SER A 32 -16.65 18.25 -13.61
C SER A 32 -17.11 19.69 -13.38
N GLU A 33 -18.16 20.09 -14.09
CA GLU A 33 -18.94 21.33 -13.89
C GLU A 33 -20.28 21.06 -13.20
N LYS A 34 -20.59 19.79 -12.91
CA LYS A 34 -21.83 19.37 -12.24
C LYS A 34 -21.69 19.42 -10.72
N GLY A 35 -22.83 19.42 -10.03
CA GLY A 35 -22.89 19.29 -8.57
C GLY A 35 -22.17 18.02 -8.09
N VAL A 36 -21.45 18.16 -6.97
CA VAL A 36 -20.66 17.08 -6.37
C VAL A 36 -21.39 16.56 -5.16
N TYR A 37 -21.46 15.24 -5.03
CA TYR A 37 -22.13 14.57 -3.92
C TYR A 37 -21.22 13.52 -3.34
N ARG A 38 -21.25 13.38 -2.01
CA ARG A 38 -20.47 12.40 -1.25
C ARG A 38 -21.41 11.41 -0.60
N ILE A 39 -21.05 10.12 -0.70
CA ILE A 39 -21.75 9.02 -0.02
C ILE A 39 -21.12 8.80 1.35
N ILE A 40 -21.94 8.75 2.40
CA ILE A 40 -21.54 8.37 3.76
C ILE A 40 -22.51 7.30 4.26
N GLY A 41 -22.07 6.04 4.29
CA GLY A 41 -22.97 4.93 4.61
C GLY A 41 -24.16 4.89 3.64
N PRO A 42 -25.42 4.91 4.11
CA PRO A 42 -26.61 4.89 3.25
C PRO A 42 -27.05 6.29 2.76
N ILE A 43 -26.37 7.38 3.14
CA ILE A 43 -26.80 8.75 2.80
C ILE A 43 -25.90 9.38 1.73
N LEU A 44 -26.51 10.25 0.91
CA LEU A 44 -25.86 11.07 -0.09
C LEU A 44 -25.99 12.54 0.32
N ILE A 45 -24.86 13.27 0.41
CA ILE A 45 -24.83 14.66 0.85
C ILE A 45 -24.15 15.50 -0.23
N GLU A 46 -24.74 16.64 -0.58
CA GLU A 46 -24.11 17.63 -1.45
C GLU A 46 -22.83 18.18 -0.81
N THR A 47 -21.77 18.37 -1.59
CA THR A 47 -20.49 18.91 -1.13
C THR A 47 -19.91 19.85 -2.17
N SER A 48 -19.05 20.77 -1.74
CA SER A 48 -18.31 21.60 -2.68
C SER A 48 -17.22 20.79 -3.40
N LYS A 49 -16.92 21.18 -4.65
CA LYS A 49 -15.78 20.63 -5.39
C LYS A 49 -14.46 20.81 -4.65
N THR A 50 -14.31 21.93 -3.92
CA THR A 50 -13.13 22.23 -3.10
C THR A 50 -12.97 21.26 -1.93
N GLU A 51 -14.03 20.99 -1.17
CA GLU A 51 -13.99 20.01 -0.07
C GLU A 51 -13.74 18.60 -0.61
N ALA A 52 -14.44 18.19 -1.67
CA ALA A 52 -14.23 16.88 -2.27
C ALA A 52 -12.78 16.69 -2.79
N THR A 53 -12.18 17.75 -3.34
CA THR A 53 -10.78 17.72 -3.77
C THR A 53 -9.83 17.58 -2.59
N ALA A 54 -10.09 18.31 -1.49
CA ALA A 54 -9.29 18.21 -0.27
C ALA A 54 -9.38 16.79 0.35
N ASP A 55 -10.59 16.24 0.48
CA ASP A 55 -10.84 14.90 1.01
C ASP A 55 -10.09 13.82 0.20
N LEU A 56 -10.17 13.88 -1.14
CA LEU A 56 -9.47 12.95 -2.04
C LEU A 56 -7.94 13.05 -1.87
N LYS A 57 -7.43 14.28 -1.82
CA LYS A 57 -6.00 14.56 -1.69
C LYS A 57 -5.46 14.06 -0.35
N GLU A 58 -6.11 14.40 0.76
CA GLU A 58 -5.71 13.95 2.10
C GLU A 58 -5.68 12.42 2.20
N LYS A 59 -6.69 11.76 1.62
CA LYS A 59 -6.75 10.29 1.59
C LYS A 59 -5.61 9.70 0.74
N ARG A 60 -5.32 10.28 -0.41
CA ARG A 60 -4.19 9.86 -1.27
C ARG A 60 -2.86 10.02 -0.54
N ASP A 61 -2.60 11.19 0.02
CA ASP A 61 -1.36 11.51 0.74
C ASP A 61 -1.15 10.55 1.93
N LEU A 62 -2.22 10.23 2.66
CA LEU A 62 -2.20 9.21 3.72
C LEU A 62 -1.80 7.83 3.19
N PHE A 63 -2.36 7.41 2.05
CA PHE A 63 -2.07 6.11 1.46
C PHE A 63 -0.64 6.03 0.91
N GLU A 64 -0.17 7.10 0.26
CA GLU A 64 1.21 7.20 -0.24
C GLU A 64 2.22 7.12 0.90
N MET A 65 1.95 7.80 2.02
CA MET A 65 2.77 7.69 3.23
C MET A 65 2.83 6.24 3.75
N ARG A 66 1.68 5.56 3.83
CA ARG A 66 1.63 4.13 4.25
C ARG A 66 2.39 3.22 3.31
N VAL A 67 2.25 3.42 1.99
CA VAL A 67 3.02 2.68 0.97
C VAL A 67 4.52 2.88 1.18
N GLY A 68 4.97 4.11 1.44
CA GLY A 68 6.36 4.42 1.74
C GLY A 68 6.89 3.71 2.99
N VAL A 69 6.09 3.62 4.05
CA VAL A 69 6.43 2.86 5.26
C VAL A 69 6.57 1.37 4.96
N LEU A 70 5.60 0.77 4.25
CA LEU A 70 5.63 -0.65 3.88
C LEU A 70 6.81 -0.99 2.95
N ALA A 71 7.15 -0.09 2.02
CA ALA A 71 8.32 -0.26 1.16
C ALA A 71 9.63 -0.30 1.98
N LYS A 72 9.81 0.63 2.93
CA LYS A 72 10.98 0.61 3.84
C LYS A 72 11.02 -0.64 4.72
N GLN A 73 9.87 -1.19 5.11
CA GLN A 73 9.81 -2.44 5.87
C GLN A 73 10.26 -3.63 4.99
N GLU A 74 9.81 -3.69 3.73
CA GLU A 74 10.26 -4.71 2.77
C GLU A 74 11.77 -4.66 2.55
N GLU A 75 12.33 -3.48 2.28
CA GLU A 75 13.77 -3.26 2.06
C GLU A 75 14.63 -3.77 3.22
N LYS A 76 14.15 -3.63 4.46
CA LYS A 76 14.87 -4.11 5.65
C LYS A 76 14.73 -5.60 5.90
N LEU A 77 13.59 -6.19 5.57
CA LEU A 77 13.27 -7.59 5.90
C LEU A 77 13.77 -8.57 4.84
N ARG A 78 13.80 -8.16 3.57
CA ARG A 78 14.19 -9.03 2.45
C ARG A 78 15.65 -9.52 2.55
N PRO A 79 16.67 -8.67 2.78
CA PRO A 79 18.04 -9.13 2.92
C PRO A 79 18.24 -10.07 4.13
N LYS A 80 17.56 -9.78 5.25
CA LYS A 80 17.61 -10.62 6.45
C LYS A 80 17.03 -12.02 6.19
N LEU A 81 15.98 -12.10 5.39
CA LEU A 81 15.38 -13.37 5.00
C LEU A 81 16.34 -14.17 4.11
N ASP A 82 17.00 -13.51 3.16
CA ASP A 82 17.97 -14.12 2.27
C ASP A 82 19.21 -14.63 3.04
N GLU A 83 19.70 -13.85 4.00
CA GLU A 83 20.79 -14.26 4.90
C GLU A 83 20.42 -15.49 5.74
N LEU A 84 19.22 -15.51 6.32
CA LEU A 84 18.74 -16.64 7.10
C LEU A 84 18.60 -17.91 6.25
N ARG A 85 18.12 -17.78 5.01
CA ARG A 85 18.05 -18.91 4.05
C ARG A 85 19.43 -19.45 3.73
N ALA A 86 20.39 -18.56 3.43
CA ALA A 86 21.77 -18.97 3.15
C ALA A 86 22.42 -19.70 4.33
N LYS A 87 22.22 -19.19 5.56
CA LYS A 87 22.71 -19.86 6.79
C LYS A 87 22.08 -21.24 6.99
N LEU A 88 20.77 -21.36 6.77
CA LEU A 88 20.05 -22.62 6.89
C LEU A 88 20.55 -23.65 5.86
N GLU A 89 20.70 -23.24 4.60
CA GLU A 89 21.23 -24.12 3.54
C GLU A 89 22.65 -24.60 3.84
N LYS A 90 23.51 -23.71 4.35
CA LYS A 90 24.87 -24.06 4.76
C LYS A 90 24.85 -25.10 5.89
N ALA A 91 24.08 -24.87 6.95
CA ALA A 91 23.99 -25.79 8.08
C ALA A 91 23.46 -27.18 7.67
N LEU A 92 22.48 -27.22 6.76
CA LEU A 92 21.95 -28.47 6.21
C LEU A 92 22.97 -29.24 5.37
N ARG A 93 23.82 -28.54 4.60
CA ARG A 93 24.90 -29.17 3.83
C ARG A 93 25.98 -29.73 4.77
N GLU A 94 26.40 -28.96 5.77
CA GLU A 94 27.42 -29.39 6.74
C GLU A 94 26.98 -30.63 7.52
N ASN A 95 25.71 -30.69 7.97
CA ASN A 95 25.16 -31.86 8.66
C ASN A 95 25.06 -33.10 7.76
N ARG A 96 24.90 -32.94 6.44
CA ARG A 96 24.91 -34.05 5.47
C ARG A 96 26.29 -34.60 5.16
N VAL A 97 27.34 -33.78 5.26
CA VAL A 97 28.74 -34.19 5.05
C VAL A 97 29.35 -34.81 6.32
N SER A 98 28.73 -34.55 7.48
CA SER A 98 29.15 -35.07 8.79
C SER A 98 28.64 -36.49 9.11
N LYS A 99 27.88 -37.11 8.21
CA LYS A 99 27.39 -38.50 8.28
C LYS A 99 27.99 -39.31 7.15
#